data_AF-A0A932WNV3-F1
#
_entry.id   AF-A0A932WNV3-F1
#
_cell.length_a   1.000
_cell.length_b   1.000
_cell.length_c   1.000
_cell.angle_alpha   90.00
_cell.angle_beta   90.00
_cell.angle_gamma   90.00
#
_symmetry.space_group_name_H-M   'P 1'
#
loop_
_entity.id
_entity.type
_entity.pdbx_description
1 polymer ?
#
loop_
_entity_poly.entity_id
_entity_poly.type
_entity_poly.pdbx_seq_one_letter_code
_entity_poly.pdbx_strand_id
1 'polypeptide(L)' 'MMKITTENIYKQEGIQEKINDKAGLSYETIGELKGVEHLDKIGNEYAVLLVRAPGGLNLETVPLP' A
#
# COMPACT_ATOMS: atom_id res chain seq x y z
N MET A 1 -2.55 -1.72 -4.22
CA MET A 1 -2.29 -0.92 -3.00
C MET A 1 -0.96 -0.20 -3.13
N MET A 2 -0.80 0.96 -2.49
CA MET A 2 0.44 1.76 -2.52
C MET A 2 1.08 1.77 -1.14
N LYS A 3 2.41 1.62 -1.08
CA LYS A 3 3.21 1.73 0.13
C LYS A 3 4.05 2.99 0.05
N ILE A 4 3.88 3.88 1.01
CA ILE A 4 4.71 5.07 1.18
C ILE A 4 5.61 4.79 2.38
N THR A 5 6.93 4.86 2.19
CA THR A 5 7.87 4.74 3.31
C THR A 5 7.80 5.99 4.19
N THR A 6 7.87 5.81 5.50
CA THR A 6 7.98 6.92 6.47
C THR A 6 9.44 7.33 6.72
N GLU A 7 10.39 6.62 6.13
CA GLU A 7 11.79 6.97 6.22
C GLU A 7 12.04 8.28 5.46
N ASN A 8 12.66 9.24 6.15
CA ASN A 8 13.05 10.54 5.59
C ASN A 8 11.91 11.41 5.02
N ILE A 9 10.62 11.13 5.30
CA ILE A 9 9.52 11.94 4.70
C ILE A 9 9.60 13.41 5.07
N TYR A 10 10.16 13.70 6.25
CA TYR A 10 10.37 15.05 6.76
C TYR A 10 11.44 15.85 6.00
N LYS A 11 12.23 15.18 5.14
CA LYS A 11 13.21 15.82 4.26
C LYS A 11 12.63 16.20 2.90
N GLN A 12 11.40 15.77 2.58
CA GLN A 12 10.78 16.12 1.32
C GLN A 12 10.40 17.59 1.31
N GLU A 13 11.11 18.38 0.50
CA GLU A 13 10.77 19.78 0.30
C GLU A 13 9.45 19.94 -0.45
N GLY A 14 8.74 21.02 -0.16
CA GLY A 14 7.50 21.37 -0.83
C GLY A 14 7.72 21.70 -2.31
N ILE A 15 6.74 21.35 -3.15
CA ILE A 15 6.74 21.72 -4.57
C ILE A 15 6.34 23.19 -4.68
N GLN A 16 7.30 24.07 -4.95
CA GLN A 16 7.08 25.53 -5.06
C GLN A 16 6.94 26.02 -6.50
N GLU A 17 7.24 25.17 -7.47
CA GLU A 17 7.21 25.49 -8.89
C GLU A 17 6.46 24.40 -9.67
N LYS A 18 6.07 24.71 -10.91
CA LYS A 18 5.35 23.76 -11.76
C LYS A 18 6.23 22.56 -12.11
N ILE A 19 5.70 21.36 -11.89
CA ILE A 19 6.34 20.10 -12.25
C ILE A 19 5.78 19.59 -13.58
N ASN A 20 6.68 19.20 -14.50
CA ASN A 20 6.30 18.68 -15.82
C ASN A 20 6.02 17.17 -15.83
N ASP A 21 6.48 16.44 -14.80
CA ASP A 21 6.22 15.02 -14.60
C ASP A 21 5.88 14.73 -13.13
N LYS A 22 6.79 14.11 -12.35
CA LYS A 22 6.56 13.72 -10.96
C LYS A 22 7.61 14.31 -10.02
N ALA A 23 7.15 14.80 -8.88
CA ALA A 23 7.96 15.18 -7.73
C ALA A 23 7.16 14.88 -6.46
N GLY A 24 7.82 14.82 -5.31
CA GLY A 24 7.19 14.48 -4.04
C GLY A 24 7.66 13.12 -3.50
N LEU A 25 6.90 12.61 -2.52
CA LEU A 25 7.17 11.30 -1.93
C LEU A 25 6.85 10.18 -2.94
N SER A 26 7.83 9.34 -3.20
CA SER A 26 7.65 8.13 -3.98
C SER A 26 6.78 7.13 -3.22
N TYR A 27 6.04 6.33 -3.96
CA TYR A 27 5.35 5.16 -3.44
C TYR A 27 5.72 3.93 -4.26
N GLU A 28 5.69 2.78 -3.62
CA GLU A 28 5.83 1.49 -4.27
C GLU A 28 4.46 0.85 -4.44
N THR A 29 4.23 0.23 -5.59
CA THR A 29 3.02 -0.59 -5.77
C THR A 29 3.31 -1.99 -5.23
N ILE A 30 2.57 -2.43 -4.21
CA ILE A 30 2.70 -3.80 -3.71
C ILE A 30 1.95 -4.73 -4.65
N GLY A 31 2.69 -5.48 -5.47
CA GLY A 31 2.14 -6.38 -6.49
C GLY A 31 1.33 -7.55 -5.90
N GLU A 32 1.76 -8.07 -4.75
CA GLU A 32 1.12 -9.17 -4.02
C GLU A 32 -0.30 -8.83 -3.54
N LEU A 33 -0.62 -7.54 -3.43
CA LEU A 33 -1.92 -7.05 -2.99
C LEU A 33 -2.81 -6.59 -4.15
N LYS A 34 -2.53 -7.05 -5.38
CA LYS A 34 -3.43 -6.89 -6.52
C LYS A 34 -4.61 -7.85 -6.39
N GLY A 35 -5.83 -7.35 -6.61
CA GLY A 35 -7.05 -8.16 -6.49
C GLY A 35 -7.60 -8.27 -5.06
N VAL A 36 -6.98 -7.61 -4.08
CA VAL A 36 -7.54 -7.42 -2.74
C VAL A 36 -8.75 -6.50 -2.84
N GLU A 37 -9.90 -6.98 -2.37
CA GLU A 37 -11.15 -6.20 -2.30
C GLU A 37 -11.36 -5.60 -0.91
N HIS A 38 -10.98 -6.35 0.13
CA HIS A 38 -11.01 -5.89 1.51
C HIS A 38 -9.70 -6.21 2.21
N LEU A 39 -9.23 -5.27 3.02
CA LEU A 39 -8.12 -5.45 3.94
C LEU A 39 -8.56 -4.89 5.28
N ASP A 40 -8.45 -5.71 6.33
CA ASP A 40 -8.71 -5.25 7.69
C ASP A 40 -7.62 -5.74 8.64
N LYS A 41 -7.35 -4.95 9.68
CA LYS A 41 -6.32 -5.24 10.66
C LYS A 41 -6.89 -6.18 11.74
N ILE A 42 -6.16 -7.23 12.08
CA ILE A 42 -6.48 -8.13 13.20
C ILE A 42 -5.35 -8.11 14.21
N GLY A 43 -5.62 -7.51 15.37
CA GLY A 43 -4.58 -7.30 16.39
C GLY A 43 -3.49 -6.38 15.87
N ASN A 44 -2.27 -6.47 16.41
CA ASN A 44 -1.15 -5.61 15.98
C ASN A 44 -0.24 -6.25 14.95
N GLU A 45 -0.27 -7.57 14.82
CA GLU A 45 0.73 -8.33 14.06
C GLU A 45 0.20 -8.84 12.72
N TYR A 46 -1.11 -8.78 12.48
CA TYR A 46 -1.72 -9.40 11.31
C TYR A 46 -2.79 -8.53 10.67
N ALA A 47 -3.04 -8.79 9.40
CA ALA A 47 -4.20 -8.30 8.66
C ALA A 47 -4.87 -9.46 7.94
N VAL A 48 -6.18 -9.34 7.73
CA VAL A 48 -6.97 -10.24 6.91
C VAL A 48 -7.29 -9.57 5.58
N LEU A 49 -7.14 -10.34 4.51
CA LEU A 49 -7.36 -9.94 3.13
C LEU A 49 -8.51 -10.77 2.55
N LEU A 50 -9.41 -10.11 1.84
CA LEU A 50 -10.36 -10.76 0.94
C LEU A 50 -9.89 -10.53 -0.49
N VAL A 51 -9.46 -11.59 -1.16
CA VAL A 51 -8.82 -11.52 -2.48
C VAL A 51 -9.71 -12.17 -3.53
N ARG A 52 -9.91 -11.52 -4.67
CA ARG A 52 -10.62 -12.11 -5.80
C ARG A 52 -9.74 -13.14 -6.52
N ALA A 53 -10.21 -14.38 -6.59
CA ALA A 53 -9.55 -15.50 -7.25
C ALA A 53 -10.44 -16.12 -8.34
N PRO A 54 -9.90 -16.92 -9.28
CA PRO A 54 -10.70 -17.66 -10.25
C PRO A 54 -11.65 -18.64 -9.51
N GLY A 55 -12.93 -18.30 -9.42
CA GLY A 55 -13.95 -19.11 -8.74
C GLY A 55 -14.58 -18.48 -7.49
N GLY A 56 -14.13 -17.30 -7.04
CA GLY A 56 -14.77 -16.60 -5.93
C GLY A 56 -13.84 -15.67 -5.16
N LEU A 57 -14.12 -15.54 -3.86
CA LEU A 57 -13.31 -14.75 -2.93
C LEU A 57 -12.52 -15.71 -2.02
N ASN A 58 -11.23 -15.45 -1.87
CA ASN A 58 -10.36 -16.14 -0.94
C ASN A 58 -10.12 -15.27 0.29
N LEU A 59 -10.02 -15.90 1.47
CA LEU A 59 -9.71 -15.22 2.72
C LEU A 59 -8.29 -15.60 3.14
N GLU A 60 -7.42 -14.60 3.28
CA GLU A 60 -6.00 -14.79 3.59
C GLU A 60 -5.61 -13.97 4.82
N THR A 61 -4.65 -14.45 5.60
CA THR A 61 -4.06 -13.70 6.72
C THR A 61 -2.60 -13.43 6.42
N VAL A 62 -2.17 -12.17 6.53
CA VAL A 62 -0.79 -11.74 6.29
C VAL A 62 -0.22 -11.06 7.52
N PRO A 63 1.08 -11.24 7.81
CA PRO A 63 1.73 -10.48 8.86
C PRO A 63 1.83 -8.99 8.46
N LEU A 64 1.69 -8.12 9.45
CA LEU A 64 1.96 -6.69 9.30
C LEU A 64 3.45 -6.40 9.52
N PRO A 65 4.06 -5.53 8.69
CA PRO A 65 5.45 -5.11 8.85
C PRO A 65 5.66 -4.16 10.04
#